data_AF-A0A838HXB8-F1
#
_entry.id   AF-A0A838HXB8-F1
#
_cell.length_a   1.000
_cell.length_b   1.000
_cell.length_c   1.000
_cell.angle_alpha   90.00
_cell.angle_beta   90.00
_cell.angle_gamma   90.00
#
_symmetry.space_group_name_H-M   'P 1'
#
loop_
_entity.id
_entity.type
_entity.pdbx_description
1 polymer ?
#
loop_
_entity_poly.entity_id
_entity_poly.type
_entity_poly.pdbx_seq_one_letter_code
_entity_poly.pdbx_strand_id
1 'polypeptide(L)'
;MRVERGEVLRTEFWAPEVCGIGPAEVRWTAATQSFGGGGIYGPTRGGIELSVVGPPDAVVHVETGAGRVSADLATLRDGPVDATATTMSARRQPGGRLRLQPGIGGLSSLGAKARTLEWTDPTAGPGWYYVRAFLIDGEMAWSSPIWVDPPETPPDPLERERPP
;
A
#
# COMPACT_ATOMS: atom_id res chain seq x y z
N MET A 1 8.98 10.38 -1.57
CA MET A 1 8.96 9.72 -2.90
C MET A 1 9.55 10.66 -3.91
N ARG A 2 10.36 10.14 -4.85
CA ARG A 2 10.90 10.86 -6.00
C ARG A 2 10.62 10.06 -7.28
N VAL A 3 10.35 10.75 -8.38
CA VAL A 3 10.18 10.16 -9.71
C VAL A 3 11.33 10.61 -10.60
N GLU A 4 12.01 9.67 -11.25
CA GLU A 4 13.02 9.96 -12.27
C GLU A 4 12.42 9.77 -13.67
N ARG A 5 12.70 10.72 -14.58
CA ARG A 5 12.21 10.72 -15.97
C ARG A 5 10.69 10.68 -16.12
N GLY A 6 9.96 10.98 -15.05
CA GLY A 6 8.52 11.15 -15.02
C GLY A 6 8.14 12.28 -14.07
N GLU A 7 6.85 12.43 -13.85
CA GLU A 7 6.28 13.47 -13.02
C GLU A 7 5.14 12.94 -12.17
N VAL A 8 4.91 13.62 -11.05
CA VAL A 8 3.76 13.42 -10.20
C VAL A 8 2.63 14.24 -10.79
N LEU A 9 1.56 13.58 -11.23
CA LEU A 9 0.39 14.26 -11.77
C LEU A 9 -0.28 15.03 -10.64
N ARG A 10 -0.34 16.36 -10.78
CA ARG A 10 -0.97 17.18 -9.78
C ARG A 10 -2.48 17.12 -9.88
N THR A 11 -3.11 16.54 -8.87
CA THR A 11 -4.56 16.54 -8.70
C THR A 11 -4.98 17.66 -7.74
N GLU A 12 -6.25 18.05 -7.82
CA GLU A 12 -6.87 19.01 -6.90
C GLU A 12 -6.94 18.44 -5.46
N PHE A 13 -6.83 17.11 -5.35
CA PHE A 13 -7.04 16.36 -4.11
C PHE A 13 -5.83 15.49 -3.79
N TRP A 14 -5.43 15.48 -2.53
CA TRP A 14 -4.31 14.69 -2.00
C TRP A 14 -4.72 14.01 -0.72
N ALA A 15 -4.09 12.87 -0.43
CA ALA A 15 -4.20 12.26 0.88
C ALA A 15 -3.76 13.27 1.98
N PRO A 16 -4.47 13.34 3.12
CA PRO A 16 -4.19 14.33 4.17
C PRO A 16 -2.79 14.18 4.78
N GLU A 17 -2.14 13.02 4.61
CA GLU A 17 -0.77 12.77 5.04
C GLU A 17 0.28 13.50 4.18
N VAL A 18 -0.07 13.97 2.97
CA VAL A 18 0.84 14.68 2.07
C VAL A 18 1.17 16.06 2.63
N CYS A 19 2.45 16.30 2.93
CA CYS A 19 2.95 17.54 3.53
C CYS A 19 3.87 18.35 2.59
N GLY A 20 4.16 17.85 1.39
CA GLY A 20 4.93 18.59 0.40
C GLY A 20 4.84 17.95 -0.99
N ILE A 21 4.72 18.80 -2.01
CA ILE A 21 4.61 18.34 -3.40
C ILE A 21 5.41 19.21 -4.38
N GLY A 22 6.23 18.55 -5.18
CA GLY A 22 6.91 19.09 -6.34
C GLY A 22 6.55 18.31 -7.61
N PRO A 23 7.02 18.76 -8.79
CA PRO A 23 6.77 18.07 -10.07
C PRO A 23 7.29 16.63 -10.09
N ALA A 24 8.37 16.33 -9.36
CA ALA A 24 9.00 15.01 -9.33
C ALA A 24 9.17 14.45 -7.91
N GLU A 25 8.58 15.09 -6.89
CA GLU A 25 8.77 14.72 -5.50
C GLU A 25 7.47 14.86 -4.70
N VAL A 26 7.20 13.88 -3.83
CA VAL A 26 6.12 13.96 -2.83
C VAL A 26 6.68 13.59 -1.47
N ARG A 27 6.31 14.37 -0.45
CA ARG A 27 6.60 14.12 0.96
C ARG A 27 5.30 13.94 1.71
N TRP A 28 5.28 12.97 2.63
CA TRP A 28 4.15 12.70 3.51
C TRP A 28 4.65 12.31 4.89
N THR A 29 3.78 12.44 5.88
CA THR A 29 4.02 11.95 7.24
C THR A 29 2.94 10.96 7.62
N ALA A 30 3.30 9.69 7.76
CA ALA A 30 2.36 8.67 8.19
C ALA A 30 2.09 8.79 9.70
N ALA A 31 0.84 9.03 10.08
CA ALA A 31 0.38 8.89 11.46
C ALA A 31 -0.18 7.47 11.67
N THR A 32 0.07 6.90 12.85
CA THR A 32 -0.65 5.71 13.30
C THR A 32 -1.89 6.18 14.03
N GLN A 33 -3.07 5.82 13.51
CA GLN A 33 -4.34 6.12 14.14
C GLN A 33 -4.76 4.93 15.02
N SER A 34 -5.08 5.21 16.28
CA SER A 34 -5.62 4.24 17.23
C SER A 34 -7.08 4.58 17.51
N PHE A 35 -8.00 3.71 17.11
CA PHE A 35 -9.45 3.98 17.18
C PHE A 35 -10.11 3.48 18.48
N GLY A 36 -9.41 3.65 19.62
CA GLY A 36 -9.89 3.26 20.95
C GLY A 36 -9.44 1.86 21.38
N GLY A 37 -8.88 1.75 22.59
CA GLY A 37 -8.13 0.59 23.10
C GLY A 37 -8.91 -0.70 23.41
N GLY A 38 -10.09 -0.89 22.83
CA GLY A 38 -10.92 -2.09 23.02
C GLY A 38 -11.80 -2.46 21.82
N GLY A 39 -11.66 -1.78 20.68
CA GLY A 39 -12.40 -2.09 19.46
C GLY A 39 -11.74 -3.18 18.62
N ILE A 40 -12.50 -3.79 17.71
CA ILE A 40 -12.03 -4.74 16.69
C ILE A 40 -11.02 -4.13 15.70
N TYR A 41 -10.84 -2.80 15.73
CA TYR A 41 -9.94 -2.05 14.88
C TYR A 41 -8.63 -1.78 15.63
N GLY A 42 -7.60 -2.57 15.33
CA GLY A 42 -6.24 -2.31 15.83
C GLY A 42 -5.66 -0.99 15.33
N PRO A 43 -4.50 -0.55 15.87
CA PRO A 43 -3.82 0.64 15.36
C PRO A 43 -3.46 0.45 13.88
N THR A 44 -3.82 1.43 13.05
CA THR A 44 -3.54 1.38 11.61
C THR A 44 -2.62 2.53 11.20
N ARG A 45 -1.65 2.23 10.33
CA ARG A 45 -0.80 3.25 9.70
C ARG A 45 -1.36 3.58 8.33
N GLY A 46 -1.46 4.88 8.02
CA GLY A 46 -1.90 5.36 6.71
C GLY A 46 -1.01 4.89 5.55
N GLY A 47 -1.55 4.98 4.35
CA GLY A 47 -0.84 4.88 3.06
C GLY A 47 -1.24 6.07 2.21
N ILE A 48 -0.52 6.33 1.12
CA ILE A 48 -0.87 7.39 0.17
C ILE A 48 -1.05 6.79 -1.22
N GLU A 49 -2.03 7.31 -1.97
CA GLU A 49 -2.20 7.02 -3.39
C GLU A 49 -1.80 8.26 -4.18
N LEU A 50 -1.04 8.07 -5.26
CA LEU A 50 -0.52 9.15 -6.10
C LEU A 50 -0.61 8.72 -7.56
N SER A 51 -0.85 9.67 -8.45
CA SER A 51 -0.75 9.45 -9.90
C SER A 51 0.63 9.88 -10.40
N VAL A 52 1.30 9.00 -11.15
CA VAL A 52 2.62 9.25 -11.75
C VAL A 52 2.52 9.05 -13.25
N VAL A 53 3.10 9.96 -14.02
CA VAL A 53 3.14 9.91 -15.49
C VAL A 53 4.58 9.90 -15.96
N GLY A 54 4.90 9.05 -16.93
CA GLY A 54 6.24 8.95 -17.49
C GLY A 54 6.35 7.83 -18.53
N PRO A 55 7.50 7.72 -19.22
CA PRO A 55 7.82 6.56 -20.04
C PRO A 55 7.90 5.28 -19.19
N PRO A 56 7.82 4.08 -19.80
CA PRO A 56 7.85 2.80 -19.07
C PRO A 56 9.10 2.61 -18.19
N ASP A 57 10.21 3.26 -18.53
CA ASP A 57 11.48 3.21 -17.81
C ASP A 57 11.67 4.37 -16.81
N ALA A 58 10.64 5.19 -16.57
CA ALA A 58 10.63 6.12 -15.45
C ALA A 58 10.62 5.36 -14.12
N VAL A 59 11.38 5.84 -13.13
CA VAL A 59 11.61 5.11 -11.87
C VAL A 59 10.97 5.84 -10.71
N VAL A 60 10.17 5.13 -9.92
CA VAL A 60 9.63 5.62 -8.66
C VAL A 60 10.52 5.16 -7.52
N HIS A 61 11.04 6.10 -6.74
CA HIS A 61 11.79 5.84 -5.52
C HIS A 61 10.97 6.22 -4.29
N VAL A 62 10.73 5.26 -3.41
CA VAL A 62 10.13 5.51 -2.10
C VAL A 62 11.13 5.20 -1.01
N GLU A 63 11.28 6.17 -0.11
CA GLU A 63 12.15 6.08 1.04
C GLU A 63 11.34 6.46 2.27
N THR A 64 11.47 5.65 3.30
CA THR A 64 10.82 5.80 4.61
C THR A 64 11.86 5.57 5.69
N GLY A 65 11.54 5.95 6.93
CA GLY A 65 12.41 5.60 8.07
C GLY A 65 12.58 4.09 8.29
N ALA A 66 11.78 3.24 7.64
CA ALA A 66 11.87 1.79 7.73
C ALA A 66 12.67 1.15 6.59
N GLY A 67 12.92 1.87 5.48
CA GLY A 67 13.62 1.31 4.32
C GLY A 67 13.28 2.02 3.01
N ARG A 68 13.81 1.46 1.91
CA ARG A 68 13.71 2.01 0.55
C ARG A 68 13.22 0.95 -0.43
N VAL A 69 12.42 1.37 -1.40
CA VAL A 69 11.98 0.57 -2.56
C VAL A 69 12.07 1.41 -3.82
N SER A 70 12.37 0.78 -4.95
CA SER A 70 12.40 1.44 -6.25
C SER A 70 11.94 0.48 -7.33
N ALA A 71 11.19 0.98 -8.30
CA ALA A 71 10.67 0.22 -9.42
C ALA A 71 10.41 1.15 -10.61
N ASP A 72 10.62 0.64 -11.83
CA ASP A 72 10.19 1.34 -13.04
C ASP A 72 8.67 1.20 -13.27
N LEU A 73 8.10 2.12 -14.06
CA LEU A 73 6.67 2.15 -14.33
C LEU A 73 6.17 0.91 -15.07
N ALA A 74 7.00 0.29 -15.92
CA ALA A 74 6.65 -0.95 -16.60
C ALA A 74 6.44 -2.09 -15.60
N THR A 75 7.38 -2.26 -14.66
CA THR A 75 7.33 -3.24 -13.59
C THR A 75 6.13 -3.00 -12.68
N LEU A 76 5.90 -1.75 -12.28
CA LEU A 76 4.76 -1.41 -11.42
C LEU A 76 3.43 -1.65 -12.11
N ARG A 77 3.31 -1.38 -13.42
CA ARG A 77 2.09 -1.69 -14.18
C ARG A 77 1.79 -3.19 -14.18
N ASP A 78 2.83 -4.02 -14.22
CA ASP A 78 2.68 -5.47 -14.32
C ASP A 78 2.39 -6.12 -12.95
N GLY A 79 2.69 -5.44 -11.83
CA GLY A 79 2.30 -5.91 -10.50
C GLY A 79 2.92 -5.17 -9.31
N PRO A 80 2.60 -5.59 -8.07
CA PRO A 80 3.19 -5.03 -6.87
C PRO A 80 4.67 -5.36 -6.75
N VAL A 81 5.44 -4.41 -6.21
CA VAL A 81 6.85 -4.55 -5.85
C VAL A 81 6.99 -4.41 -4.33
N ASP A 82 7.39 -5.50 -3.68
CA ASP A 82 7.62 -5.57 -2.25
C ASP A 82 9.08 -5.26 -1.89
N ALA A 83 9.27 -4.59 -0.76
CA ALA A 83 10.56 -4.41 -0.11
C ALA A 83 10.45 -4.72 1.38
N THR A 84 11.43 -5.48 1.88
CA THR A 84 11.57 -5.72 3.31
C THR A 84 12.16 -4.47 3.96
N ALA A 85 11.44 -3.88 4.89
CA ALA A 85 11.92 -2.70 5.60
C ALA A 85 12.87 -3.16 6.72
N THR A 86 14.18 -3.01 6.52
CA THR A 86 15.18 -3.23 7.58
C THR A 86 15.12 -2.07 8.57
N THR A 87 14.24 -2.17 9.57
CA THR A 87 14.25 -1.22 10.68
C THR A 87 15.62 -1.20 11.35
N MET A 88 16.27 -0.03 11.40
CA MET A 88 17.41 0.25 12.30
C MET A 88 16.97 0.37 13.77
N SER A 89 15.96 -0.39 14.19
CA SER A 89 15.52 -0.43 15.57
C SER A 89 16.45 -1.35 16.36
N ALA A 90 17.08 -0.83 17.41
CA ALA A 90 17.86 -1.61 18.38
C ALA A 90 17.06 -2.74 19.05
N ARG A 91 15.72 -2.73 18.93
CA ARG A 91 14.84 -3.83 19.32
C ARG A 91 14.59 -4.67 18.08
N ARG A 92 15.02 -5.94 18.10
CA ARG A 92 14.76 -7.01 17.11
C ARG A 92 13.24 -7.25 16.94
N GLN A 93 12.52 -6.28 16.41
CA GLN A 93 11.18 -6.52 15.86
C GLN A 93 11.34 -6.90 14.39
N PRO A 94 10.54 -7.86 13.89
CA PRO A 94 10.48 -8.11 12.46
C PRO A 94 10.19 -6.79 11.76
N GLY A 95 11.00 -6.51 10.73
CA GLY A 95 10.92 -5.28 9.97
C GLY A 95 9.52 -5.05 9.39
N GLY A 96 9.14 -3.78 9.23
CA GLY A 96 7.94 -3.44 8.49
C GLY A 96 8.01 -3.96 7.04
N ARG A 97 6.88 -3.98 6.34
CA ARG A 97 6.85 -4.22 4.90
C ARG A 97 6.55 -2.91 4.19
N LEU A 98 7.20 -2.69 3.07
CA LEU A 98 6.94 -1.59 2.18
C LEU A 98 6.56 -2.17 0.82
N ARG A 99 5.42 -1.77 0.27
CA ARG A 99 4.92 -2.23 -1.02
C ARG A 99 4.62 -1.03 -1.90
N LEU A 100 5.05 -1.08 -3.16
CA LEU A 100 4.53 -0.24 -4.23
C LEU A 100 3.60 -1.09 -5.09
N GLN A 101 2.45 -0.55 -5.48
CA GLN A 101 1.50 -1.27 -6.31
C GLN A 101 0.70 -0.29 -7.17
N PRO A 102 0.13 -0.74 -8.29
CA PRO A 102 -0.88 0.03 -9.03
C PRO A 102 -1.96 0.58 -8.10
N GLY A 103 -2.27 1.86 -8.26
CA GLY A 103 -3.44 2.47 -7.60
C GLY A 103 -4.73 1.83 -8.11
N ILE A 104 -5.68 1.62 -7.19
CA ILE A 104 -7.02 1.12 -7.52
C ILE A 104 -7.99 2.17 -7.01
N GLY A 105 -8.53 2.99 -7.91
CA GLY A 105 -9.63 3.90 -7.57
C GLY A 105 -9.36 5.39 -7.73
N GLY A 106 -8.12 5.85 -7.59
CA GLY A 106 -7.81 7.29 -7.47
C GLY A 106 -8.33 8.17 -8.62
N LEU A 107 -8.33 7.66 -9.85
CA LEU A 107 -8.91 8.34 -11.02
C LEU A 107 -10.17 7.66 -11.58
N SER A 108 -10.53 6.47 -11.09
CA SER A 108 -11.65 5.72 -11.66
C SER A 108 -13.01 6.29 -11.25
N SER A 109 -13.07 7.06 -10.16
CA SER A 109 -14.29 7.74 -9.69
C SER A 109 -14.62 9.04 -10.44
N LEU A 110 -13.73 9.55 -11.29
CA LEU A 110 -13.96 10.80 -12.03
C LEU A 110 -15.26 10.72 -12.85
N GLY A 111 -16.17 11.66 -12.59
CA GLY A 111 -17.46 11.78 -13.28
C GLY A 111 -18.57 10.82 -12.81
N ALA A 112 -18.38 10.06 -11.73
CA ALA A 112 -19.38 9.13 -11.21
C ALA A 112 -19.65 9.33 -9.71
N LYS A 113 -20.91 9.17 -9.29
CA LYS A 113 -21.32 9.22 -7.87
C LYS A 113 -21.23 7.87 -7.16
N ALA A 114 -21.00 6.79 -7.91
CA ALA A 114 -20.89 5.43 -7.39
C ALA A 114 -19.90 4.63 -8.24
N ARG A 115 -19.14 3.75 -7.59
CA ARG A 115 -18.22 2.82 -8.24
C ARG A 115 -18.21 1.47 -7.52
N THR A 116 -18.03 0.43 -8.31
CA THR A 116 -17.71 -0.92 -7.84
C THR A 116 -16.26 -1.19 -8.18
N LEU A 117 -15.49 -1.62 -7.18
CA LEU A 117 -14.08 -1.97 -7.32
C LEU A 117 -13.94 -3.43 -6.95
N GLU A 118 -13.10 -4.15 -7.69
CA GLU A 118 -12.75 -5.54 -7.43
C GLU A 118 -11.22 -5.67 -7.47
N TRP A 119 -10.66 -6.36 -6.48
CA TRP A 119 -9.24 -6.67 -6.44
C TRP A 119 -9.02 -7.96 -5.65
N THR A 120 -7.85 -8.55 -5.86
CA THR A 120 -7.41 -9.76 -5.17
C THR A 120 -6.05 -9.46 -4.55
N ASP A 121 -5.89 -9.78 -3.26
CA ASP A 121 -4.61 -9.69 -2.54
C ASP A 121 -4.31 -11.07 -1.91
N PRO A 122 -3.09 -11.61 -2.03
CA PRO A 122 -2.71 -12.80 -1.28
C PRO A 122 -2.89 -12.60 0.24
N THR A 123 -3.58 -13.54 0.88
CA THR A 123 -3.71 -13.59 2.34
C THR A 123 -2.65 -14.53 2.92
N ALA A 124 -1.87 -14.07 3.90
CA ALA A 124 -0.82 -14.88 4.52
C ALA A 124 -1.35 -15.94 5.52
N GLY A 125 -2.64 -15.90 5.84
CA GLY A 125 -3.29 -16.76 6.82
C GLY A 125 -4.62 -16.17 7.28
N PRO A 126 -5.28 -16.79 8.27
CA PRO A 126 -6.57 -16.31 8.77
C PRO A 126 -6.46 -14.91 9.38
N GLY A 127 -7.43 -14.04 9.10
CA GLY A 127 -7.40 -12.67 9.63
C GLY A 127 -8.64 -11.83 9.34
N TRP A 128 -8.75 -10.71 10.06
CA TRP A 128 -9.75 -9.68 9.81
C TRP A 128 -9.27 -8.72 8.71
N TYR A 129 -10.11 -8.50 7.71
CA TYR A 129 -9.89 -7.56 6.61
C TYR A 129 -10.99 -6.51 6.60
N TYR A 130 -10.65 -5.31 6.15
CA TYR A 130 -11.57 -4.22 5.94
C TYR A 130 -11.06 -3.33 4.81
N VAL A 131 -11.98 -2.60 4.19
CA VAL A 131 -11.70 -1.63 3.14
C VAL A 131 -11.81 -0.26 3.75
N ARG A 132 -10.86 0.61 3.42
CA ARG A 132 -10.93 2.03 3.75
C ARG A 132 -11.00 2.83 2.46
N ALA A 133 -12.05 3.64 2.32
CA ALA A 133 -12.16 4.64 1.28
C ALA A 133 -11.71 5.99 1.84
N PHE A 134 -10.82 6.66 1.11
CA PHE A 134 -10.46 8.05 1.35
C PHE A 134 -11.22 8.91 0.36
N LEU A 135 -11.98 9.87 0.87
CA LEU A 135 -12.65 10.88 0.06
C LEU A 135 -11.71 12.06 -0.20
N ILE A 136 -12.04 12.81 -1.25
CA ILE A 136 -11.23 13.93 -1.75
C ILE A 136 -11.08 15.08 -0.75
N ASP A 137 -11.98 15.19 0.21
CA ASP A 137 -12.00 16.17 1.31
C ASP A 137 -11.25 15.67 2.56
N GLY A 138 -10.65 14.48 2.49
CA GLY A 138 -10.01 13.83 3.62
C GLY A 138 -10.97 13.08 4.54
N GLU A 139 -12.28 13.08 4.26
CA GLU A 139 -13.19 12.19 4.96
C GLU A 139 -12.88 10.73 4.65
N MET A 140 -13.26 9.85 5.57
CA MET A 140 -12.96 8.43 5.50
C MET A 140 -14.20 7.60 5.75
N ALA A 141 -14.36 6.55 4.95
CA ALA A 141 -15.35 5.51 5.20
C ALA A 141 -14.67 4.15 5.34
N TRP A 142 -15.26 3.30 6.17
CA TRP A 142 -14.78 1.94 6.42
C TRP A 142 -15.87 0.95 6.03
N SER A 143 -15.48 -0.17 5.42
CA SER A 143 -16.38 -1.31 5.28
C SER A 143 -16.62 -1.97 6.64
N SER A 144 -17.69 -2.76 6.73
CA SER A 144 -17.76 -3.80 7.76
C SER A 144 -16.55 -4.74 7.63
N PRO A 145 -16.00 -5.23 8.76
CA PRO A 145 -14.90 -6.17 8.72
C PRO A 145 -15.36 -7.54 8.23
N ILE A 146 -14.50 -8.24 7.52
CA ILE A 146 -14.71 -9.63 7.08
C ILE A 146 -13.60 -10.51 7.66
N TRP A 147 -13.96 -11.73 8.10
CA TRP A 147 -12.97 -12.74 8.46
C TRP A 147 -12.65 -13.56 7.21
N VAL A 148 -11.38 -13.65 6.86
CA VAL A 148 -10.90 -14.49 5.76
C VAL A 148 -10.09 -15.62 6.37
N ASP A 149 -10.46 -16.86 6.04
CA ASP A 149 -9.75 -18.07 6.40
C ASP A 149 -9.31 -18.76 5.10
N PRO A 150 -8.08 -18.52 4.63
CA PRO A 150 -7.63 -19.09 3.37
C PRO A 150 -7.48 -20.62 3.50
N PRO A 151 -7.79 -21.39 2.45
CA PRO A 151 -7.56 -22.83 2.47
C PRO A 151 -6.08 -23.11 2.75
N GLU A 152 -5.80 -24.13 3.57
CA GLU A 152 -4.42 -24.55 3.83
C GLU A 152 -3.68 -24.80 2.52
N THR A 153 -2.56 -24.12 2.32
CA THR A 153 -1.63 -24.47 1.25
C THR A 153 -1.18 -25.91 1.52
N PRO A 154 -1.42 -26.87 0.60
CA PRO A 154 -0.94 -28.22 0.78
C PRO A 154 0.58 -28.21 1.01
N PRO A 155 1.12 -29.06 1.89
CA PRO A 155 2.57 -29.14 2.08
C PRO A 155 3.25 -29.46 0.74
N ASP A 156 4.42 -28.85 0.53
CA ASP A 156 5.26 -29.09 -0.64
C ASP A 156 5.45 -30.61 -0.83
N PRO A 157 5.19 -31.17 -2.03
CA PRO A 157 5.42 -32.58 -2.31
C PRO A 157 6.81 -33.08 -1.88
N LEU A 158 7.82 -32.20 -1.85
CA LEU A 158 9.19 -32.52 -1.47
C LEU A 158 9.42 -32.71 0.05
N GLU A 159 8.48 -32.29 0.91
CA GLU A 159 8.55 -32.59 2.35
C GLU A 159 8.11 -34.02 2.68
N ARG A 160 7.38 -34.70 1.78
CA ARG A 160 6.94 -36.09 1.97
C ARG A 160 8.06 -37.13 1.79
N GLU A 161 9.18 -36.74 1.18
CA GLU A 161 10.28 -37.65 0.86
C GLU A 161 11.46 -37.59 1.84
N ARG A 162 11.40 -36.78 2.90
CA ARG A 162 12.44 -36.83 3.95
C ARG A 162 12.17 -38.01 4.90
N PRO A 163 13.03 -39.04 4.93
CA PRO A 163 12.93 -40.09 5.95
C PRO A 163 13.20 -39.50 7.35
N PRO A 164 12.70 -40.16 8.42
CA PRO A 164 12.79 -39.70 9.80
C PRO A 164 14.24 -39.58 10.32
#